data_AF-A0A2I0AZU8-F1
#
_entry.id   AF-A0A2I0AZU8-F1
#
_cell.length_a   1.000
_cell.length_b   1.000
_cell.length_c   1.000
_cell.angle_alpha   90.00
_cell.angle_beta   90.00
_cell.angle_gamma   90.00
#
_symmetry.space_group_name_H-M   'P 1'
#
loop_
_entity.id
_entity.type
_entity.pdbx_description
1 polymer ?
#
loop_
_entity_poly.entity_id
_entity_poly.type
_entity_poly.pdbx_seq_one_letter_code
_entity_poly.pdbx_strand_id
1 'polypeptide(L)'
;MHQGDTYLVKSLELTEKIAFCQRTNVKYYTKTRDYTDIHVIGGDLAYRPDMKSAYASAQTSALVNACKVTTNWFGFYRIWRTSNQIFDRIDLSLPSYSYESQVTHKI
;
A
#
# COMPACT_ATOMS: atom_id res chain seq x y z
N MET A 1 10.84 -6.79 14.62
CA MET A 1 12.13 -7.52 14.49
C MET A 1 13.19 -6.48 14.29
N HIS A 2 14.12 -6.35 15.23
CA HIS A 2 15.17 -5.34 15.17
C HIS A 2 16.51 -6.03 15.44
N GLN A 3 17.31 -6.19 14.38
CA GLN A 3 18.66 -6.81 14.46
C GLN A 3 18.68 -8.18 15.17
N GLY A 4 17.68 -9.03 14.88
CA GLY A 4 17.54 -10.36 15.51
C GLY A 4 16.68 -10.37 16.78
N ASP A 5 16.54 -9.25 17.47
CA ASP A 5 15.64 -9.14 18.60
C ASP A 5 14.18 -9.06 18.17
N THR A 6 13.34 -9.76 18.92
CA THR A 6 11.91 -9.85 18.64
C THR A 6 11.12 -9.05 19.66
N TYR A 7 10.17 -8.28 19.14
CA TYR A 7 9.29 -7.42 19.91
C TYR A 7 7.86 -7.64 19.45
N LEU A 8 6.93 -7.63 20.39
CA LEU A 8 5.50 -7.67 20.13
C LEU A 8 4.91 -6.31 20.46
N VAL A 9 4.19 -5.73 19.51
CA VAL A 9 3.44 -4.49 19.72
C VAL A 9 2.22 -4.80 20.58
N LYS A 10 2.04 -4.05 21.68
CA LYS A 10 0.91 -4.20 22.61
C LYS A 10 -0.19 -3.18 22.33
N SER A 11 0.21 -1.96 22.06
CA SER A 11 -0.68 -0.88 21.65
C SER A 11 0.02 -0.01 20.61
N LEU A 12 -0.79 0.58 19.73
CA LEU A 12 -0.36 1.47 18.67
C LEU A 12 -1.16 2.76 18.77
N GLU A 13 -0.47 3.87 18.99
CA GLU A 13 -1.03 5.20 19.06
C GLU A 13 -0.73 5.94 17.75
N LEU A 14 -1.75 6.15 16.94
CA LEU A 14 -1.59 6.63 15.57
C LEU A 14 -1.36 8.15 15.50
N THR A 15 -1.96 8.91 16.41
CA THR A 15 -1.85 10.37 16.46
C THR A 15 -0.41 10.80 16.75
N GLU A 16 0.19 10.23 17.79
CA GLU A 16 1.58 10.52 18.20
C GLU A 16 2.60 9.70 17.43
N LYS A 17 2.14 8.72 16.63
CA LYS A 17 2.97 7.77 15.88
C LYS A 17 3.88 6.93 16.79
N ILE A 18 3.35 6.51 17.94
CA ILE A 18 4.05 5.74 18.97
C ILE A 18 3.54 4.29 18.97
N ALA A 19 4.47 3.33 19.02
CA ALA A 19 4.17 1.91 19.17
C ALA A 19 4.77 1.36 20.47
N PHE A 20 3.93 0.93 21.40
CA PHE A 20 4.39 0.34 22.65
C PHE A 20 4.73 -1.13 22.44
N CYS A 21 6.01 -1.45 22.58
CA CYS A 21 6.57 -2.75 22.24
C CYS A 21 7.11 -3.46 23.48
N GLN A 22 6.86 -4.77 23.57
CA GLN A 22 7.43 -5.63 24.58
C GLN A 22 8.41 -6.62 23.93
N ARG A 23 9.63 -6.74 24.45
CA ARG A 23 10.58 -7.76 24.01
C ARG A 23 10.02 -9.15 24.29
N THR A 24 10.09 -10.04 23.32
CA THR A 24 9.52 -11.38 23.41
C THR A 24 10.38 -12.39 22.64
N ASN A 25 10.22 -13.68 22.93
CA ASN A 25 10.86 -14.75 22.18
C ASN A 25 9.80 -15.65 21.52
N VAL A 26 9.23 -15.18 20.42
CA VAL A 26 8.22 -15.93 19.65
C VAL A 26 8.84 -16.60 18.42
N LYS A 27 8.38 -17.83 18.13
CA LYS A 27 8.85 -18.65 16.98
C LYS A 27 8.26 -18.23 15.62
N TYR A 28 7.51 -17.14 15.58
CA TYR A 28 6.88 -16.63 14.37
C TYR A 28 7.30 -15.19 14.08
N TYR A 29 6.97 -14.72 12.88
CA TYR A 29 6.99 -13.31 12.51
C TYR A 29 5.64 -12.92 11.89
N THR A 30 5.41 -11.62 11.73
CA THR A 30 4.16 -11.09 11.19
C THR A 30 4.39 -10.48 9.81
N LYS A 31 3.43 -10.65 8.90
CA LYS A 31 3.41 -10.00 7.58
C LYS A 31 2.08 -9.28 7.41
N THR A 32 2.10 -8.03 6.96
CA THR A 32 0.89 -7.22 6.81
C THR A 32 -0.05 -7.78 5.74
N ARG A 33 -1.34 -7.55 5.95
CA ARG A 33 -2.41 -7.76 4.97
C ARG A 33 -2.99 -6.39 4.66
N ASP A 34 -2.62 -5.90 3.49
CA ASP A 34 -2.99 -4.59 3.01
C ASP A 34 -3.24 -4.63 1.50
N TYR A 35 -3.99 -3.65 1.02
CA TYR A 35 -4.13 -3.36 -0.40
C TYR A 35 -3.93 -1.87 -0.63
N THR A 36 -3.41 -1.54 -1.79
CA THR A 36 -3.27 -0.15 -2.25
C THR A 36 -4.16 0.05 -3.46
N ASP A 37 -5.02 1.04 -3.38
CA ASP A 37 -5.89 1.48 -4.46
C ASP A 37 -5.37 2.81 -5.03
N ILE A 38 -5.50 2.97 -6.35
CA ILE A 38 -5.05 4.16 -7.07
C ILE A 38 -6.23 4.71 -7.85
N HIS A 39 -6.73 5.85 -7.38
CA HIS A 39 -7.83 6.55 -8.04
C HIS A 39 -7.29 7.67 -8.93
N VAL A 40 -7.40 7.53 -10.25
CA VAL A 40 -6.96 8.55 -11.21
C VAL A 40 -8.01 9.66 -11.30
N ILE A 41 -7.61 10.89 -11.01
CA ILE A 41 -8.47 12.07 -11.04
C ILE A 41 -8.41 12.66 -12.47
N GLY A 42 -9.57 12.76 -13.12
CA GLY A 42 -9.68 13.35 -14.46
C GLY A 42 -9.09 12.53 -15.61
N GLY A 43 -8.83 11.23 -15.40
CA GLY A 43 -8.36 10.31 -16.45
C GLY A 43 -9.47 9.83 -17.39
N ASP A 44 -10.74 9.94 -16.98
CA ASP A 44 -11.91 9.56 -17.78
C ASP A 44 -12.34 10.72 -18.68
N LEU A 45 -11.48 11.08 -19.63
CA LEU A 45 -11.84 11.98 -20.70
C LEU A 45 -12.61 11.15 -21.74
N ALA A 46 -13.94 11.36 -21.83
CA ALA A 46 -14.81 10.71 -22.83
C ALA A 46 -14.35 10.92 -24.29
N TYR A 47 -13.49 11.92 -24.52
CA TYR A 47 -12.83 12.17 -25.79
C TYR A 47 -11.32 12.27 -25.60
N ARG A 48 -10.56 11.57 -26.43
CA ARG A 48 -9.12 11.83 -26.58
C ARG A 48 -8.93 13.31 -26.97
N PRO A 49 -7.96 14.04 -26.38
CA PRO A 49 -7.60 15.37 -26.87
C PRO A 49 -7.32 15.29 -28.37
N ASP A 50 -7.89 16.19 -29.16
CA ASP A 50 -7.60 16.21 -30.58
C ASP A 50 -6.07 16.37 -30.76
N MET A 51 -5.46 15.41 -31.43
CA MET A 51 -4.04 15.47 -31.75
C MET A 51 -3.93 15.97 -33.19
N LYS A 52 -4.14 17.28 -33.41
CA LYS A 52 -4.08 17.97 -34.71
C LYS A 52 -2.71 18.04 -35.39
N SER A 53 -1.79 17.12 -35.09
CA SER A 53 -0.44 17.11 -35.66
C SER A 53 -0.15 15.79 -36.37
N ALA A 54 0.34 15.85 -37.62
CA ALA A 54 0.77 14.69 -38.40
C ALA A 54 1.88 13.87 -37.71
N TYR A 55 2.60 14.47 -36.74
CA TYR A 55 3.62 13.80 -35.91
C TYR A 55 3.04 13.01 -34.73
N ALA A 56 1.75 13.17 -34.42
CA ALA A 56 1.13 12.53 -33.27
C ALA A 56 0.80 11.04 -33.49
N SER A 57 0.70 10.58 -34.75
CA SER A 57 0.41 9.17 -35.05
C SER A 57 1.57 8.21 -34.71
N ALA A 58 2.76 8.75 -34.42
CA ALA A 58 3.93 8.00 -33.95
C ALA A 58 4.20 8.17 -32.44
N GLN A 59 3.38 8.94 -31.71
CA GLN A 59 3.64 9.35 -30.33
C GLN A 59 2.77 8.57 -29.31
N THR A 60 3.42 8.14 -28.23
CA THR A 60 2.91 7.29 -27.15
C THR A 60 1.55 7.75 -26.60
N SER A 61 0.61 6.84 -26.36
CA SER A 61 -0.68 7.13 -25.70
C SER A 61 -0.60 7.31 -24.17
N ALA A 62 0.58 7.71 -23.67
CA ALA A 62 0.81 7.93 -22.25
C ALA A 62 0.31 9.32 -21.84
N LEU A 63 -0.55 9.38 -20.82
CA LEU A 63 -1.02 10.60 -20.19
C LEU A 63 -0.55 10.70 -18.75
N VAL A 64 -0.41 11.94 -18.27
CA VAL A 64 -0.08 12.26 -16.88
C VAL A 64 -1.30 12.90 -16.22
N ASN A 65 -1.80 12.28 -15.16
CA ASN A 65 -2.96 12.75 -14.41
C ASN A 65 -2.65 12.81 -12.91
N ALA A 66 -3.38 13.65 -12.18
CA ALA A 66 -3.39 13.58 -10.73
C ALA A 66 -4.04 12.27 -10.29
N CYS A 67 -3.57 11.69 -9.19
CA CYS A 67 -4.17 10.50 -8.61
C CYS A 67 -4.17 10.58 -7.09
N LYS A 68 -5.10 9.86 -6.47
CA LYS A 68 -5.15 9.64 -5.03
C LYS A 68 -4.78 8.19 -4.75
N VAL A 69 -3.69 7.99 -4.03
CA VAL A 69 -3.23 6.67 -3.60
C VAL A 69 -3.77 6.43 -2.20
N THR A 70 -4.47 5.32 -2.00
CA THR A 70 -5.07 4.95 -0.70
C THR A 70 -4.62 3.56 -0.31
N THR A 71 -3.95 3.44 0.85
CA THR A 71 -3.56 2.16 1.43
C THR A 71 -4.49 1.80 2.58
N ASN A 72 -4.98 0.57 2.56
CA ASN A 72 -5.88 0.02 3.57
C ASN A 72 -5.25 -1.21 4.22
N TRP A 73 -5.12 -1.19 5.55
CA TRP A 73 -4.64 -2.34 6.32
C TRP A 73 -5.83 -3.02 7.01
N PHE A 74 -6.00 -4.31 6.73
CA PHE A 74 -7.13 -5.10 7.25
C PHE A 74 -6.68 -6.30 8.11
N GLY A 75 -5.38 -6.46 8.35
CA GLY A 75 -4.87 -7.53 9.20
C GLY A 75 -3.39 -7.81 9.04
N PHE A 76 -2.98 -8.95 9.59
CA PHE A 76 -1.66 -9.53 9.34
C PHE A 76 -1.71 -11.05 9.46
N TYR A 77 -0.75 -11.71 8.83
CA TYR A 77 -0.48 -13.13 9.00
C TYR A 77 0.55 -13.33 10.11
N ARG A 78 0.42 -14.42 10.85
CA ARG A 78 1.52 -14.96 11.66
C ARG A 78 2.09 -16.17 10.94
N ILE A 79 3.40 -16.16 10.78
CA ILE A 79 4.15 -17.08 9.94
C ILE A 79 5.24 -17.72 10.76
N TRP A 80 5.30 -19.05 10.77
CA TRP A 80 6.37 -19.78 11.47
C TRP A 80 7.72 -19.45 10.84
N ARG A 81 8.73 -19.15 11.67
CA ARG A 81 10.08 -18.82 11.18
C ARG A 81 10.75 -19.99 10.46
N THR A 82 10.54 -21.21 10.97
CA THR A 82 11.22 -22.41 10.46
C THR A 82 10.64 -22.87 9.13
N SER A 83 9.31 -22.89 9.00
CA SER A 83 8.64 -23.44 7.81
C SER A 83 8.14 -22.40 6.83
N ASN A 84 8.13 -21.11 7.19
CA ASN A 84 7.48 -20.03 6.43
C ASN A 84 5.99 -20.27 6.12
N GLN A 85 5.35 -21.19 6.82
CA GLN A 85 3.92 -21.45 6.67
C GLN A 85 3.11 -20.45 7.51
N ILE A 86 2.06 -19.91 6.89
CA ILE A 86 1.03 -19.14 7.59
C ILE A 86 0.27 -20.11 8.48
N PHE A 87 0.23 -19.84 9.78
CA PHE A 87 -0.54 -20.65 10.73
C PHE A 87 -1.71 -19.90 11.32
N ASP A 88 -1.72 -18.58 11.22
CA ASP A 88 -2.75 -17.75 11.81
C ASP A 88 -2.93 -16.46 11.01
N ARG A 89 -4.15 -15.94 11.05
CA ARG A 89 -4.61 -14.74 10.35
C ARG A 89 -5.37 -13.90 11.36
N ILE A 90 -4.81 -12.73 11.65
CA ILE A 90 -5.43 -11.79 12.57
C ILE A 90 -6.00 -10.63 11.75
N ASP A 91 -7.27 -10.32 12.00
CA ASP A 91 -7.91 -9.14 11.44
C ASP A 91 -7.58 -7.93 12.30
N LEU A 92 -7.38 -6.79 11.64
CA LEU A 92 -7.00 -5.53 12.25
C LEU A 92 -7.73 -4.42 11.51
N SER A 93 -8.33 -3.49 12.25
CA SER A 93 -8.92 -2.30 11.67
C SER A 93 -8.00 -1.11 11.98
N LEU A 94 -7.23 -0.69 10.97
CA LEU A 94 -6.49 0.57 11.02
C LEU A 94 -7.15 1.58 10.06
N PRO A 95 -7.06 2.88 10.34
CA PRO A 95 -7.51 3.89 9.41
C PRO A 95 -6.72 3.80 8.10
N SER A 96 -7.42 4.05 6.99
CA SER A 96 -6.80 4.16 5.68
C SER A 96 -5.87 5.37 5.62
N TYR A 97 -4.74 5.24 4.94
CA TYR A 97 -3.85 6.37 4.65
C TYR A 97 -3.97 6.74 3.18
N SER A 98 -4.19 8.02 2.88
CA SER A 98 -4.29 8.50 1.51
C SER A 98 -3.44 9.73 1.26
N TYR A 99 -2.85 9.82 0.08
CA TYR A 99 -2.08 10.97 -0.37
C TYR A 99 -2.29 11.23 -1.87
N GLU A 100 -2.10 12.48 -2.27
CA GLU A 100 -2.17 12.90 -3.67
C GLU A 100 -0.82 12.72 -4.36
N SER A 101 -0.86 12.27 -5.60
CA SER A 101 0.31 12.04 -6.44
C SER A 101 -0.02 12.26 -7.92
N GLN A 102 0.94 11.97 -8.79
CA GLN A 102 0.76 11.98 -10.23
C GLN A 102 0.99 10.56 -10.77
N VAL A 103 0.19 10.16 -11.76
CA VAL A 103 0.33 8.87 -12.42
C VAL A 103 0.48 9.06 -13.92
N THR A 104 1.47 8.38 -14.48
CA THR A 104 1.60 8.21 -15.92
C THR A 104 0.96 6.89 -16.31
N HIS A 105 -0.10 6.92 -17.11
CA HIS A 105 -0.81 5.73 -17.55
C HIS A 105 -1.06 5.78 -19.05
N LYS A 106 -1.26 4.61 -19.66
CA LYS A 106 -1.49 4.48 -21.10
C LYS A 106 -2.99 4.30 -21.37
N ILE A 107 -3.55 5.05 -22.31
CA ILE A 107 -4.89 4.81 -22.89
C ILE A 107 -4.79 3.80 -24.02
#